data_AF-A0A3A0AH78-F1
#
_entry.id   AF-A0A3A0AH78-F1
#
_cell.length_a   1.000
_cell.length_b   1.000
_cell.length_c   1.000
_cell.angle_alpha   90.00
_cell.angle_beta   90.00
_cell.angle_gamma   90.00
#
_symmetry.space_group_name_H-M   'P 1'
#
loop_
_entity.id
_entity.type
_entity.pdbx_description
1 polymer ?
#
loop_
_entity_poly.entity_id
_entity_poly.type
_entity_poly.pdbx_seq_one_letter_code
_entity_poly.pdbx_strand_id
1 'polypeptide(L)'
;MPHIIRGHVAAPSYTSPPIDPLSPGEVRAILDVASDGERPTATRDRAIILTLLDSGLRASELCNLDTSDYDQGRGRLHVRAGKLPG
;
A
#
# COMPACT_ATOMS: atom_id res chain seq x y z
N MET A 1 -4.58 13.38 -37.12
CA MET A 1 -3.26 14.04 -37.31
C MET A 1 -2.50 13.99 -36.00
N PRO A 2 -1.24 13.55 -35.96
CA PRO A 2 -0.42 13.62 -34.76
C PRO A 2 -0.06 15.09 -34.44
N HIS A 3 0.03 15.43 -33.15
CA HIS A 3 0.42 16.76 -32.70
C HIS A 3 1.89 17.05 -33.05
N ILE A 4 2.16 18.27 -33.55
CA ILE A 4 3.46 18.73 -34.08
C ILE A 4 4.64 18.64 -33.10
N ILE A 5 4.38 18.44 -31.80
CA ILE A 5 5.38 18.42 -30.73
C ILE A 5 5.71 16.99 -30.27
N ARG A 6 4.89 15.98 -30.61
CA ARG A 6 5.12 14.60 -30.15
C ARG A 6 6.42 14.04 -30.73
N GLY A 7 7.37 13.70 -29.86
CA GLY A 7 8.68 13.15 -30.23
C GLY A 7 9.78 14.19 -30.49
N HIS A 8 9.44 15.49 -30.48
CA HIS A 8 10.40 16.59 -30.73
C HIS A 8 10.83 17.33 -29.45
N VAL A 9 10.09 17.16 -28.35
CA VAL A 9 10.41 17.74 -27.04
C VAL A 9 10.31 16.63 -25.99
N ALA A 10 11.31 16.53 -25.12
CA ALA A 10 11.25 15.64 -23.98
C ALA A 10 10.01 15.97 -23.14
N ALA A 11 9.26 14.95 -22.73
CA ALA A 11 8.09 15.15 -21.90
C ALA A 11 8.48 15.96 -20.65
N PRO A 12 7.66 16.95 -20.23
CA PRO A 12 7.95 17.71 -19.03
C PRO A 12 8.08 16.76 -17.84
N SER A 13 9.15 16.93 -17.07
CA SER A 13 9.35 16.18 -15.83
C SER A 13 8.27 16.63 -14.83
N TYR A 14 7.33 15.74 -14.53
CA TYR A 14 6.37 15.95 -13.45
C TYR A 14 6.99 15.47 -12.13
N THR A 15 7.28 16.40 -11.24
CA THR A 15 7.56 16.08 -9.83
C THR A 15 6.22 15.95 -9.10
N SER A 16 5.87 14.72 -8.70
CA SER A 16 4.72 14.51 -7.83
C SER A 16 4.88 15.31 -6.54
N PRO A 17 3.82 15.99 -6.06
CA PRO A 17 3.90 16.69 -4.79
C PRO A 17 4.26 15.69 -3.67
N PRO A 18 5.09 16.10 -2.70
CA PRO A 18 5.39 15.27 -1.55
C PRO A 18 4.09 14.94 -0.80
N ILE A 19 3.96 13.68 -0.37
CA ILE A 19 2.81 13.24 0.43
C ILE A 19 3.10 13.59 1.88
N ASP A 20 2.20 14.36 2.51
CA ASP A 20 2.28 14.60 3.95
C ASP A 20 1.96 13.30 4.71
N PRO A 21 2.81 12.88 5.65
CA PRO A 21 2.57 11.68 6.44
C PRO A 21 1.33 11.82 7.31
N LEU A 22 0.61 10.71 7.53
CA LEU A 22 -0.49 10.67 8.49
C LEU A 22 0.03 10.92 9.91
N SER A 23 -0.67 11.77 10.64
CA SER A 23 -0.46 11.94 12.08
C SER A 23 -0.92 10.69 12.85
N PRO A 24 -0.41 10.47 14.08
CA PRO A 24 -0.91 9.38 14.93
C PRO A 24 -2.42 9.47 15.22
N GLY A 25 -3.02 10.67 15.20
CA GLY A 25 -4.45 10.87 15.39
C GLY A 25 -5.26 10.37 14.19
N GLU A 26 -4.81 10.69 12.98
CA GLU A 26 -5.46 10.23 11.74
C GLU A 26 -5.34 8.72 11.58
N VAL A 27 -4.18 8.14 11.92
CA VAL A 27 -3.99 6.68 11.92
C VAL A 27 -4.98 6.00 12.86
N ARG A 28 -5.18 6.53 14.08
CA ARG A 28 -6.19 6.00 15.01
C ARG A 28 -7.60 6.11 14.46
N ALA A 29 -7.97 7.27 13.93
CA ALA A 29 -9.30 7.48 13.34
C ALA A 29 -9.59 6.49 12.19
N ILE A 30 -8.60 6.21 11.34
CA ILE A 30 -8.71 5.21 10.27
C ILE A 30 -8.93 3.80 10.86
N LEU A 31 -8.15 3.43 11.87
CA LEU A 31 -8.26 2.11 12.52
C LEU A 31 -9.60 1.93 13.23
N ASP A 32 -10.11 2.96 13.89
CA ASP A 32 -11.40 2.92 14.60
C ASP A 32 -12.55 2.64 13.62
N VAL A 33 -12.60 3.38 12.50
CA VAL A 33 -13.61 3.17 11.45
C VAL A 33 -13.46 1.81 10.79
N ALA A 34 -12.23 1.34 10.54
CA ALA A 34 -11.99 0.05 9.90
C ALA A 34 -12.39 -1.14 10.78
N SER A 35 -12.28 -0.98 12.11
CA SER A 35 -12.54 -2.03 13.10
C SER A 35 -14.00 -2.08 13.57
N ASP A 36 -14.88 -1.25 13.02
CA ASP A 36 -16.30 -1.17 13.39
C ASP A 36 -17.02 -2.51 13.15
N GLY A 37 -17.49 -3.11 14.25
CA GLY A 37 -17.69 -4.55 14.41
C GLY A 37 -18.91 -5.15 13.71
N GLU A 38 -19.77 -4.32 13.13
CA GLU A 38 -20.96 -4.80 12.41
C GLU A 38 -20.63 -5.29 10.99
N ARG A 39 -19.47 -4.92 10.43
CA ARG A 39 -19.08 -5.35 9.08
C ARG A 39 -18.40 -6.71 9.12
N PRO A 40 -18.81 -7.69 8.28
CA PRO A 40 -18.11 -8.97 8.16
C PRO A 40 -16.62 -8.86 7.78
N THR A 41 -16.20 -7.72 7.22
CA THR A 41 -14.82 -7.46 6.81
C THR A 41 -13.98 -6.73 7.86
N ALA A 42 -14.54 -6.31 9.01
CA ALA A 42 -13.87 -5.44 9.97
C ALA A 42 -12.50 -5.99 10.43
N THR A 43 -12.44 -7.29 10.76
CA THR A 43 -11.19 -7.95 11.15
C THR A 43 -10.14 -7.93 10.02
N ARG A 44 -10.59 -8.17 8.77
CA ARG A 44 -9.72 -8.14 7.59
C ARG A 44 -9.20 -6.73 7.33
N ASP A 45 -10.08 -5.74 7.34
CA ASP A 45 -9.75 -4.35 7.01
C ASP A 45 -8.77 -3.79 8.06
N ARG A 46 -8.98 -4.09 9.34
CA ARG A 46 -8.03 -3.78 10.42
C ARG A 46 -6.66 -4.45 10.20
N ALA A 47 -6.65 -5.74 9.84
CA ALA A 47 -5.40 -6.47 9.58
C ALA A 47 -4.62 -5.89 8.39
N ILE A 48 -5.32 -5.50 7.31
CA ILE A 48 -4.73 -4.83 6.14
C ILE A 48 -4.03 -3.54 6.54
N ILE A 49 -4.72 -2.66 7.27
CA ILE A 49 -4.19 -1.34 7.64
C ILE A 49 -2.97 -1.46 8.55
N LEU A 50 -3.06 -2.32 9.58
CA LEU A 50 -1.92 -2.55 10.48
C LEU A 50 -0.73 -3.18 9.76
N THR A 51 -0.98 -4.13 8.85
CA THR A 51 0.10 -4.74 8.07
C THR A 51 0.82 -3.69 7.23
N LEU A 52 0.08 -2.84 6.50
CA LEU A 52 0.68 -1.77 5.70
C LEU A 52 1.45 -0.78 6.56
N LEU A 53 0.90 -0.39 7.70
CA LEU A 53 1.51 0.56 8.63
C LEU A 53 2.81 0.03 9.24
N ASP A 54 2.80 -1.20 9.75
CA ASP A 54 3.91 -1.76 10.54
C ASP A 54 5.05 -2.32 9.68
N SER A 55 4.74 -2.77 8.46
CA SER A 55 5.72 -3.43 7.58
C SER A 55 6.12 -2.61 6.35
N GLY A 56 5.37 -1.57 5.99
CA GLY A 56 5.65 -0.74 4.83
C GLY A 56 5.51 -1.45 3.48
N LEU A 57 4.74 -2.55 3.43
CA LEU A 57 4.47 -3.25 2.18
C LEU A 57 3.79 -2.36 1.15
N ARG A 58 4.12 -2.58 -0.13
CA ARG A 58 3.33 -2.02 -1.23
C ARG A 58 1.98 -2.71 -1.29
N ALA A 59 0.96 -2.00 -1.78
CA ALA A 59 -0.36 -2.57 -1.98
C ALA A 59 -0.33 -3.86 -2.83
N SER A 60 0.50 -3.89 -3.90
CA SER A 60 0.66 -5.08 -4.74
C SER A 60 1.31 -6.26 -4.01
N GLU A 61 2.25 -5.99 -3.10
CA GLU A 61 2.91 -7.03 -2.31
C GLU A 61 1.93 -7.64 -1.31
N LEU A 62 1.14 -6.81 -0.62
CA LEU A 62 0.07 -7.26 0.28
C LEU A 62 -0.96 -8.11 -0.48
N CYS A 63 -1.42 -7.66 -1.66
CA CYS A 63 -2.40 -8.40 -2.47
C CYS A 63 -1.90 -9.75 -2.97
N ASN A 64 -0.58 -9.96 -3.01
CA ASN A 64 0.06 -11.19 -3.49
C ASN A 64 0.48 -12.13 -2.36
N LEU A 65 0.21 -11.80 -1.09
CA LEU A 65 0.50 -12.69 0.04
C LEU A 65 -0.49 -13.86 0.09
N ASP A 66 0.03 -15.05 0.37
CA ASP A 66 -0.75 -16.19 0.83
C ASP A 66 -0.58 -16.41 2.33
N THR A 67 -1.49 -17.17 2.94
CA THR A 67 -1.39 -17.54 4.37
C THR A 67 -0.11 -18.30 4.71
N SER A 68 0.47 -19.04 3.74
CA SER A 68 1.75 -19.73 3.88
C SER A 68 2.95 -18.79 4.00
N ASP A 69 2.82 -17.53 3.59
CA ASP A 69 3.89 -16.53 3.65
C ASP A 69 3.99 -15.89 5.05
N TYR A 70 3.05 -16.19 5.96
CA TYR A 70 3.05 -15.69 7.33
C TYR A 70 3.65 -16.70 8.30
N ASP A 71 4.85 -16.40 8.80
CA ASP A 71 5.44 -17.11 9.93
C ASP A 71 4.93 -16.47 11.23
N GLN A 72 3.83 -17.02 11.76
CA GLN A 72 3.22 -16.57 13.00
C GLN A 72 4.15 -16.72 14.21
N GLY A 73 5.01 -17.74 14.23
CA GLY A 73 5.92 -18.00 15.36
C GLY A 73 6.98 -16.91 15.51
N ARG A 74 7.30 -16.21 14.42
CA ARG A 74 8.30 -15.13 14.39
C ARG A 74 7.72 -13.76 14.07
N GLY A 75 6.42 -13.68 13.75
CA GLY A 75 5.76 -12.44 13.31
C GLY A 75 6.34 -11.91 11.99
N ARG A 76 6.66 -12.78 11.02
CA ARG A 76 7.32 -12.40 9.76
C ARG A 76 6.42 -12.67 8.56
N LEU A 77 6.47 -11.77 7.58
CA LEU A 77 5.84 -11.95 6.27
C LEU A 77 6.92 -12.16 5.21
N HIS A 78 6.73 -13.14 4.34
CA HIS A 78 7.63 -13.42 3.21
C HIS A 78 7.10 -12.82 1.91
N VAL A 79 7.75 -11.77 1.41
CA VAL A 79 7.38 -11.16 0.12
C VAL A 79 8.10 -11.87 -1.01
N ARG A 80 7.34 -12.58 -1.84
CA ARG A 80 7.88 -13.45 -2.91
C ARG A 80 8.43 -12.68 -4.11
N ALA A 81 7.81 -11.57 -4.47
CA ALA A 81 8.20 -10.74 -5.60
C ALA A 81 8.13 -9.27 -5.23
N GLY A 82 9.29 -8.61 -5.25
CA GLY A 82 9.41 -7.16 -5.09
C GLY A 82 9.26 -6.44 -6.43
N LYS A 83 9.92 -5.29 -6.56
CA LYS A 83 9.93 -4.48 -7.80
C LYS A 83 10.36 -5.33 -9.00
N LEU A 84 9.50 -5.40 -10.02
CA LEU A 84 9.88 -5.94 -11.34
C LEU A 84 11.06 -5.13 -11.88
N PRO A 85 12.11 -5.76 -12.45
CA PRO A 85 13.18 -5.03 -13.10
C PRO A 85 12.58 -4.14 -14.19
N GLY A 86 12.92 -2.85 -14.14
CA GLY A 86 12.43 -1.83 -15.07
C GLY A 86 13.20 -1.83 -16.38
#